data_AF-A0A2G1XVW3-F1
#
_entry.id   AF-A0A2G1XVW3-F1
#
_cell.length_a   1.000
_cell.length_b   1.000
_cell.length_c   1.000
_cell.angle_alpha   90.00
_cell.angle_beta   90.00
_cell.angle_gamma   90.00
#
_symmetry.space_group_name_H-M   'P 1'
#
loop_
_entity.id
_entity.type
_entity.pdbx_description
1 polymer ?
#
loop_
_entity_poly.entity_id
_entity_poly.type
_entity_poly.pdbx_seq_one_letter_code
_entity_poly.pdbx_strand_id
1 'polypeptide(L)'
;MTSSTIKALQELYDEGAVSSAKFPDNVLLNILKENQIVKLIPIGKTRNKVQLVDKDYLSQYLKVEFSFAITQVYSKIVEESSLPSLLKEVLLSKPIEIKTKSYQEIIQNIEKKLPLIIKRMTSRQMSSILFWGLSKVLDNKKEIVSALGGNSPEVMLNVCSMSSDFCEVLFIENYDTYVDYINKKGLEKYIIIYSAGFSTSSLRIREKKGCSLHYSNQNKLDEKNSMRFESWLYKESNEDISISFFGDFDFSGISIFNSLRNLFPEIVMYRDGYDFMLREVHNANSHLPEMASKENQKILK
;
A
#
# COMPACT_ATOMS: atom_id res chain seq x y z
N MET A 1 8.94 14.33 -11.88
CA MET A 1 9.43 15.69 -12.23
C MET A 1 9.81 16.42 -10.96
N THR A 2 10.85 17.25 -10.96
CA THR A 2 11.14 18.09 -9.79
C THR A 2 10.07 19.17 -9.64
N SER A 3 9.88 19.66 -8.41
CA SER A 3 9.07 20.85 -8.14
C SER A 3 9.48 22.05 -9.02
N SER A 4 10.76 22.16 -9.36
CA SER A 4 11.27 23.20 -10.25
C SER A 4 10.83 23.05 -11.71
N THR A 5 10.70 21.83 -12.26
CA THR A 5 10.19 21.63 -13.63
C THR A 5 8.72 22.01 -13.74
N ILE A 6 7.89 21.59 -12.77
CA ILE A 6 6.47 21.95 -12.70
C ILE A 6 6.32 23.47 -12.60
N LYS A 7 7.12 24.11 -11.73
CA LYS A 7 7.13 25.56 -11.60
C LYS A 7 7.53 26.28 -12.91
N ALA A 8 8.55 25.80 -13.61
CA ALA A 8 8.97 26.38 -14.89
C ALA A 8 7.89 26.27 -15.98
N LEU A 9 7.12 25.17 -15.99
CA LEU A 9 5.99 24.99 -16.90
C LEU A 9 4.79 25.84 -16.52
N GLN A 10 4.52 25.99 -15.21
CA GLN A 10 3.48 26.88 -14.71
C GLN A 10 3.79 28.33 -15.11
N GLU A 11 5.03 28.77 -14.87
CA GLU A 11 5.50 30.10 -15.29
C GLU A 11 5.44 30.26 -16.81
N LEU A 12 5.82 29.24 -17.57
CA LEU A 12 5.70 29.26 -19.03
C LEU A 12 4.23 29.42 -19.47
N TYR A 13 3.31 28.69 -18.85
CA TYR A 13 1.87 28.75 -19.12
C TYR A 13 1.27 30.11 -18.76
N ASP A 14 1.57 30.62 -17.56
CA ASP A 14 1.01 31.87 -17.06
C ASP A 14 1.57 33.08 -17.84
N GLU A 15 2.89 33.15 -18.00
CA GLU A 15 3.61 34.31 -18.53
C GLU A 15 3.85 34.26 -20.06
N GLY A 16 3.59 33.12 -20.70
CA GLY A 16 3.87 32.94 -22.14
C GLY A 16 5.34 32.70 -22.47
N ALA A 17 6.25 32.85 -21.50
CA ALA A 17 7.68 32.64 -21.68
C ALA A 17 8.41 32.42 -20.35
N VAL A 18 9.43 31.56 -20.32
CA VAL A 18 10.27 31.32 -19.15
C VAL A 18 11.75 31.22 -19.55
N SER A 19 12.67 31.53 -18.64
CA SER A 19 14.11 31.35 -18.90
C SER A 19 14.45 29.87 -19.12
N SER A 20 15.24 29.53 -20.14
CA SER A 20 15.65 28.14 -20.37
C SER A 20 16.44 27.55 -19.20
N ALA A 21 17.13 28.39 -18.42
CA ALA A 21 17.86 27.98 -17.23
C ALA A 21 16.96 27.55 -16.05
N LYS A 22 15.65 27.82 -16.12
CA LYS A 22 14.68 27.36 -15.11
C LYS A 22 14.19 25.94 -15.38
N PHE A 23 14.44 25.39 -16.57
CA PHE A 23 14.24 23.97 -16.83
C PHE A 23 15.41 23.19 -16.22
N PRO A 24 15.19 22.41 -15.15
CA PRO A 24 16.26 21.64 -14.49
C PRO A 24 16.79 20.50 -15.38
N ASP A 25 16.04 20.19 -16.43
CA ASP A 25 16.19 19.00 -17.25
C ASP A 25 16.10 19.39 -18.74
N ASN A 26 17.22 19.23 -19.46
CA ASN A 26 17.31 19.57 -20.89
C ASN A 26 16.44 18.63 -21.75
N VAL A 27 16.07 17.45 -21.23
CA VAL A 27 15.27 16.45 -21.96
C VAL A 27 13.87 16.98 -22.24
N LEU A 28 13.18 17.51 -21.22
CA LEU A 28 11.85 18.08 -21.40
C LEU A 28 11.87 19.27 -22.35
N LEU A 29 12.87 20.15 -22.22
CA LEU A 29 12.99 21.31 -23.09
C LEU A 29 13.24 20.91 -24.55
N ASN A 30 13.92 19.80 -24.81
CA ASN A 30 14.10 19.27 -26.17
C ASN A 30 12.82 18.66 -26.72
N ILE A 31 12.08 17.88 -25.92
CA ILE A 31 10.77 17.34 -26.31
C ILE A 31 9.81 18.48 -26.68
N LEU A 32 9.76 19.55 -25.87
CA LEU A 32 8.89 20.69 -26.14
C LEU A 32 9.25 21.42 -27.45
N LYS A 33 10.54 21.43 -27.83
CA LYS A 33 11.00 22.00 -29.12
C LYS A 33 10.69 21.09 -30.29
N GLU A 34 10.95 19.78 -30.16
CA GLU A 34 10.69 18.78 -31.19
C GLU A 34 9.22 18.75 -31.59
N ASN A 35 8.32 18.95 -30.61
CA ASN A 35 6.88 19.03 -30.82
C ASN A 35 6.38 20.45 -31.16
N GLN A 36 7.27 21.40 -31.43
CA GLN A 36 6.96 22.79 -31.83
C GLN A 36 6.06 23.58 -30.85
N ILE A 37 6.01 23.19 -29.58
CA ILE A 37 5.19 23.84 -28.54
C ILE A 37 5.85 25.13 -28.07
N VAL A 38 7.19 25.09 -27.99
CA VAL A 38 8.01 26.21 -27.54
C VAL A 38 9.08 26.52 -28.56
N LYS A 39 9.40 27.80 -28.70
CA LYS A 39 10.56 28.28 -29.45
C LYS A 39 11.59 28.87 -28.52
N LEU A 40 12.86 28.69 -28.85
CA LEU A 40 13.94 29.39 -28.17
C LEU A 40 14.15 30.76 -28.83
N ILE A 41 14.06 31.81 -28.01
CA ILE A 41 14.42 33.17 -28.39
C ILE A 41 15.77 33.50 -27.75
N PRO A 42 16.81 33.80 -28.54
CA PRO A 42 18.07 34.27 -27.99
C PRO A 42 17.87 35.56 -27.19
N ILE A 43 18.37 35.58 -25.95
CA ILE A 43 18.52 36.79 -25.14
C ILE A 43 20.02 36.97 -24.90
N GLY A 44 20.70 37.64 -25.82
CA GLY A 44 22.15 37.85 -25.78
C GLY A 44 22.97 36.63 -26.24
N LYS A 45 24.27 36.61 -25.93
CA LYS A 45 25.23 35.65 -26.51
C LYS A 45 25.13 34.22 -25.96
N THR A 46 24.56 34.02 -24.77
CA THR A 46 24.64 32.74 -24.05
C THR A 46 23.33 32.29 -23.39
N ARG A 47 22.24 33.05 -23.52
CA ARG A 47 20.96 32.74 -22.85
C ARG A 47 19.82 32.68 -23.86
N ASN A 48 18.87 31.79 -23.60
CA ASN A 48 17.65 31.67 -24.38
C ASN A 48 16.43 31.86 -23.48
N LYS A 49 15.41 32.58 -23.97
CA LYS A 49 14.04 32.49 -23.47
C LYS A 49 13.35 31.32 -24.16
N VAL A 50 12.57 30.57 -23.41
CA VAL A 50 11.61 29.61 -23.95
C VAL A 50 10.30 30.36 -24.07
N GLN A 51 9.78 30.55 -25.28
CA GLN A 51 8.49 31.20 -25.51
C GLN A 51 7.48 30.20 -26.04
N LEU A 52 6.24 30.29 -25.57
CA LEU A 52 5.14 29.52 -26.13
C LEU A 52 4.80 29.96 -27.55
N VAL A 53 4.54 28.99 -28.40
CA VAL A 53 4.07 29.21 -29.77
C VAL A 53 2.57 29.49 -29.77
N ASP A 54 1.80 28.79 -28.93
CA ASP A 54 0.35 28.97 -28.76
C ASP A 54 -0.08 28.60 -27.32
N LYS A 55 -0.84 29.49 -26.68
CA LYS A 55 -1.28 29.38 -25.28
C LYS A 55 -2.46 28.39 -25.13
N ASP A 56 -3.36 28.35 -26.12
CA ASP A 56 -4.50 27.43 -26.13
C ASP A 56 -4.06 26.02 -26.46
N TYR A 57 -3.09 25.89 -27.38
CA TYR A 57 -2.41 24.62 -27.66
C TYR A 57 -1.74 24.07 -26.40
N LEU A 58 -1.02 24.89 -25.64
CA LEU A 58 -0.40 24.43 -24.39
C LEU A 58 -1.43 23.96 -23.37
N SER A 59 -2.61 24.57 -23.26
CA SER A 59 -3.63 24.12 -22.30
C SER A 59 -4.19 22.72 -22.63
N GLN A 60 -4.36 22.41 -23.91
CA GLN A 60 -4.83 21.12 -24.42
C GLN A 60 -3.69 20.09 -24.42
N TYR A 61 -2.49 20.51 -24.79
CA TYR A 61 -1.25 19.76 -24.71
C TYR A 61 -0.93 19.39 -23.25
N LEU A 62 -1.04 20.31 -22.30
CA LEU A 62 -0.81 20.10 -20.86
C LEU A 62 -1.76 19.08 -20.24
N LYS A 63 -2.95 18.88 -20.82
CA LYS A 63 -3.92 17.90 -20.32
C LYS A 63 -3.74 16.51 -20.93
N VAL A 64 -3.36 16.41 -22.20
CA VAL A 64 -3.31 15.12 -22.93
C VAL A 64 -1.87 14.73 -23.27
N GLU A 65 -1.15 15.57 -23.99
CA GLU A 65 0.21 15.27 -24.44
C GLU A 65 1.29 15.47 -23.37
N PHE A 66 1.03 16.21 -22.31
CA PHE A 66 1.99 16.40 -21.24
C PHE A 66 2.02 15.18 -20.32
N SER A 67 0.88 14.53 -20.09
CA SER A 67 0.89 13.18 -19.51
C SER A 67 1.65 12.21 -20.41
N PHE A 68 1.51 12.32 -21.74
CA PHE A 68 2.25 11.51 -22.70
C PHE A 68 3.77 11.79 -22.66
N ALA A 69 4.17 13.06 -22.65
CA ALA A 69 5.56 13.49 -22.60
C ALA A 69 6.22 13.08 -21.28
N ILE A 70 5.51 13.16 -20.14
CA ILE A 70 6.00 12.64 -18.86
C ILE A 70 6.23 11.13 -18.95
N THR A 71 5.29 10.39 -19.55
CA THR A 71 5.43 8.95 -19.77
C THR A 71 6.60 8.63 -20.69
N GLN A 72 6.82 9.39 -21.75
CA GLN A 72 7.96 9.23 -22.66
C GLN A 72 9.30 9.51 -21.95
N VAL A 73 9.38 10.60 -21.17
CA VAL A 73 10.58 10.92 -20.38
C VAL A 73 10.88 9.82 -19.37
N TYR A 74 9.86 9.37 -18.64
CA TYR A 74 10.02 8.29 -17.67
C TYR A 74 10.47 7.00 -18.35
N SER A 75 9.84 6.65 -19.48
CA SER A 75 10.14 5.43 -20.22
C SER A 75 11.57 5.43 -20.71
N LYS A 76 12.01 6.53 -21.31
CA LYS A 76 13.39 6.71 -21.75
C LYS A 76 14.40 6.56 -20.60
N ILE A 77 14.14 7.18 -19.45
CA ILE A 77 15.02 7.06 -18.27
C ILE A 77 15.12 5.60 -17.81
N VAL A 78 14.00 4.87 -17.78
CA VAL A 78 13.99 3.45 -17.38
C VAL A 78 14.69 2.58 -18.42
N GLU A 79 14.46 2.81 -19.71
CA GLU A 79 15.08 2.06 -20.82
C GLU A 79 16.59 2.24 -20.84
N GLU A 80 17.10 3.47 -20.67
CA GLU A 80 18.52 3.82 -20.65
C GLU A 80 19.24 3.39 -19.36
N SER A 81 18.51 3.03 -18.31
CA SER A 81 19.10 2.56 -17.05
C SER A 81 19.82 1.21 -17.19
N SER A 82 20.69 0.90 -16.24
CA SER A 82 21.35 -0.40 -16.03
C SER A 82 20.51 -1.40 -15.21
N LEU A 83 19.22 -1.09 -14.96
CA LEU A 83 18.34 -1.97 -14.18
C LEU A 83 18.08 -3.32 -14.88
N PRO A 84 17.83 -4.41 -14.13
CA PRO A 84 17.41 -5.69 -14.70
C PRO A 84 16.14 -5.57 -15.54
N SER A 85 16.07 -6.32 -16.65
CA SER A 85 14.96 -6.23 -17.62
C SER A 85 13.58 -6.41 -16.99
N LEU A 86 13.43 -7.37 -16.06
CA LEU A 86 12.17 -7.60 -15.34
C LEU A 86 11.75 -6.36 -14.51
N LEU A 87 12.71 -5.69 -13.87
CA LEU A 87 12.42 -4.50 -13.08
C LEU A 87 12.08 -3.31 -13.99
N LYS A 88 12.74 -3.17 -15.14
CA LYS A 88 12.40 -2.16 -16.15
C LYS A 88 10.95 -2.31 -16.61
N GLU A 89 10.56 -3.51 -17.01
CA GLU A 89 9.19 -3.82 -17.48
C GLU A 89 8.13 -3.41 -16.46
N VAL A 90 8.34 -3.78 -15.19
CA VAL A 90 7.39 -3.43 -14.13
C VAL A 90 7.38 -1.93 -13.84
N LEU A 91 8.55 -1.27 -13.86
CA LEU A 91 8.61 0.19 -13.64
C LEU A 91 7.91 0.96 -14.76
N LEU A 92 8.07 0.54 -16.02
CA LEU A 92 7.37 1.13 -17.18
C LEU A 92 5.85 1.06 -17.04
N SER A 93 5.32 -0.07 -16.56
CA SER A 93 3.88 -0.23 -16.33
C SER A 93 3.37 0.45 -15.05
N LYS A 94 4.23 0.57 -14.02
CA LYS A 94 3.87 1.14 -12.72
C LYS A 94 4.93 2.13 -12.24
N PRO A 95 4.91 3.37 -12.72
CA PRO A 95 5.86 4.39 -12.31
C PRO A 95 5.88 4.62 -10.79
N ILE A 96 7.06 4.95 -10.27
CA ILE A 96 7.24 5.37 -8.88
C ILE A 96 7.34 6.89 -8.83
N GLU A 97 6.47 7.50 -8.04
CA GLU A 97 6.42 8.94 -7.83
C GLU A 97 6.77 9.29 -6.39
N ILE A 98 7.72 10.22 -6.23
CA ILE A 98 8.05 10.82 -4.94
C ILE A 98 8.05 12.34 -5.16
N LYS A 99 7.16 13.06 -4.46
CA LYS A 99 6.90 14.50 -4.68
C LYS A 99 8.16 15.38 -4.66
N THR A 100 9.18 14.98 -3.92
CA THR A 100 10.43 15.73 -3.73
C THR A 100 11.57 15.30 -4.65
N LYS A 101 11.33 14.36 -5.59
CA LYS A 101 12.37 13.73 -6.42
C LYS A 101 11.97 13.67 -7.89
N SER A 102 12.94 13.90 -8.77
CA SER A 102 12.79 13.62 -10.20
C SER A 102 12.78 12.12 -10.48
N TYR A 103 12.25 11.73 -11.64
CA TYR A 103 12.31 10.33 -12.08
C TYR A 103 13.73 9.86 -12.29
N GLN A 104 14.61 10.72 -12.80
CA GLN A 104 16.02 10.42 -12.94
C GLN A 104 16.69 10.16 -11.58
N GLU A 105 16.46 11.01 -10.57
CA GLU A 105 16.97 10.75 -9.21
C GLU A 105 16.43 9.44 -8.62
N ILE A 106 15.16 9.13 -8.86
CA ILE A 106 14.53 7.90 -8.39
C ILE A 106 15.22 6.69 -9.03
N ILE A 107 15.31 6.64 -10.36
CA ILE A 107 15.90 5.51 -11.09
C ILE A 107 17.39 5.36 -10.75
N GLN A 108 18.16 6.45 -10.75
CA GLN A 108 19.58 6.42 -10.38
C GLN A 108 19.81 5.92 -8.95
N ASN A 109 18.95 6.32 -8.01
CA ASN A 109 19.08 5.86 -6.63
C ASN A 109 18.64 4.39 -6.48
N ILE A 110 17.67 3.92 -7.27
CA ILE A 110 17.35 2.48 -7.36
C ILE A 110 18.57 1.72 -7.88
N GLU A 111 19.13 2.11 -9.02
CA GLU A 111 20.31 1.45 -9.62
C GLU A 111 21.47 1.38 -8.63
N LYS A 112 21.80 2.52 -8.01
CA LYS A 112 22.90 2.63 -7.06
C LYS A 112 22.74 1.70 -5.86
N LYS A 113 21.52 1.51 -5.38
CA LYS A 113 21.23 0.77 -4.14
C LYS A 113 20.67 -0.62 -4.36
N LEU A 114 20.35 -1.00 -5.59
CA LEU A 114 19.87 -2.33 -5.93
C LEU A 114 20.79 -3.44 -5.40
N PRO A 115 22.13 -3.33 -5.43
CA PRO A 115 23.01 -4.35 -4.85
C PRO A 115 22.86 -4.55 -3.33
N LEU A 116 22.27 -3.59 -2.61
CA LEU A 116 22.01 -3.71 -1.17
C LEU A 116 20.73 -4.49 -0.87
N ILE A 117 19.91 -4.77 -1.89
CA ILE A 117 18.70 -5.55 -1.75
C ILE A 117 19.08 -7.02 -1.72
N ILE A 118 18.87 -7.65 -0.58
CA ILE A 118 19.05 -9.09 -0.41
C ILE A 118 17.72 -9.80 -0.57
N LYS A 119 17.77 -11.06 -1.04
CA LYS A 119 16.60 -11.93 -1.10
C LYS A 119 15.93 -11.98 0.28
N ARG A 120 14.59 -11.98 0.27
CA ARG A 120 13.72 -12.03 1.46
C ARG A 120 13.54 -10.74 2.27
N MET A 121 14.06 -9.60 1.82
CA MET A 121 13.68 -8.32 2.44
C MET A 121 12.18 -8.05 2.26
N THR A 122 11.58 -7.44 3.28
CA THR A 122 10.20 -6.94 3.23
C THR A 122 10.09 -5.72 2.31
N SER A 123 8.87 -5.45 1.80
CA SER A 123 8.59 -4.24 1.00
C SER A 123 9.08 -2.97 1.68
N ARG A 124 8.86 -2.84 3.01
CA ARG A 124 9.25 -1.66 3.78
C ARG A 124 10.76 -1.51 3.94
N GLN A 125 11.48 -2.61 4.16
CA GLN A 125 12.95 -2.58 4.23
C GLN A 125 13.54 -2.15 2.89
N MET A 126 13.09 -2.76 1.79
CA MET A 126 13.55 -2.36 0.44
C MET A 126 13.18 -0.91 0.16
N SER A 127 11.97 -0.48 0.53
CA SER A 127 11.52 0.89 0.34
C SER A 127 12.43 1.89 1.06
N SER A 128 12.74 1.65 2.34
CA SER A 128 13.63 2.52 3.12
C SER A 128 15.05 2.60 2.54
N ILE A 129 15.58 1.49 2.04
CA ILE A 129 16.88 1.45 1.37
C ILE A 129 16.84 2.28 0.09
N LEU A 130 15.91 1.95 -0.81
CA LEU A 130 15.84 2.52 -2.16
C LEU A 130 15.37 3.98 -2.16
N PHE A 131 14.58 4.44 -1.18
CA PHE A 131 13.88 5.73 -1.26
C PHE A 131 14.11 6.64 -0.05
N TRP A 132 15.37 6.97 0.25
CA TRP A 132 15.73 7.98 1.27
C TRP A 132 15.07 7.75 2.65
N GLY A 133 14.90 6.49 3.08
CA GLY A 133 14.26 6.14 4.35
C GLY A 133 12.72 6.16 4.33
N LEU A 134 12.10 6.43 3.18
CA LEU A 134 10.65 6.37 3.03
C LEU A 134 10.20 4.91 2.96
N SER A 135 9.63 4.40 4.05
CA SER A 135 9.29 2.98 4.20
C SER A 135 8.01 2.55 3.46
N LYS A 136 7.17 3.48 3.00
CA LYS A 136 5.85 3.19 2.43
C LYS A 136 5.77 3.34 0.90
N VAL A 137 6.86 3.67 0.21
CA VAL A 137 6.84 3.93 -1.26
C VAL A 137 6.44 2.67 -2.03
N LEU A 138 6.82 1.49 -1.53
CA LEU A 138 6.46 0.20 -2.12
C LEU A 138 5.18 -0.43 -1.54
N ASP A 139 4.44 0.26 -0.66
CA ASP A 139 3.17 -0.25 -0.16
C ASP A 139 2.21 -0.44 -1.35
N ASN A 140 1.55 -1.60 -1.42
CA ASN A 140 0.67 -2.02 -2.52
C ASN A 140 1.32 -2.18 -3.91
N LYS A 141 2.65 -2.11 -4.04
CA LYS A 141 3.39 -2.31 -5.31
C LYS A 141 3.99 -3.72 -5.42
N LYS A 142 3.14 -4.75 -5.35
CA LYS A 142 3.55 -6.18 -5.23
C LYS A 142 4.45 -6.64 -6.39
N GLU A 143 4.18 -6.19 -7.61
CA GLU A 143 4.95 -6.57 -8.80
C GLU A 143 6.36 -5.99 -8.75
N ILE A 144 6.51 -4.75 -8.29
CA ILE A 144 7.84 -4.11 -8.12
C ILE A 144 8.62 -4.84 -7.03
N VAL A 145 7.97 -5.11 -5.91
CA VAL A 145 8.56 -5.89 -4.80
C VAL A 145 9.04 -7.27 -5.28
N SER A 146 8.24 -7.94 -6.10
CA SER A 146 8.60 -9.24 -6.68
C SER A 146 9.78 -9.13 -7.66
N ALA A 147 9.78 -8.12 -8.54
CA ALA A 147 10.88 -7.87 -9.47
C ALA A 147 12.21 -7.53 -8.77
N LEU A 148 12.14 -6.95 -7.57
CA LEU A 148 13.29 -6.69 -6.69
C LEU A 148 13.79 -7.94 -5.94
N GLY A 149 13.14 -9.10 -6.11
CA GLY A 149 13.47 -10.32 -5.37
C GLY A 149 13.03 -10.28 -3.89
N GLY A 150 12.12 -9.38 -3.56
CA GLY A 150 11.52 -9.24 -2.25
C GLY A 150 10.55 -10.38 -1.94
N ASN A 151 10.36 -10.66 -0.64
CA ASN A 151 9.32 -11.57 -0.20
C ASN A 151 8.16 -10.78 0.40
N SER A 152 6.95 -11.26 0.16
CA SER A 152 5.82 -10.85 0.98
C SER A 152 5.99 -11.47 2.37
N PRO A 153 6.02 -10.66 3.46
CA PRO A 153 6.14 -11.20 4.81
C PRO A 153 5.04 -12.22 5.09
N GLU A 154 5.33 -13.17 5.96
CA GLU A 154 4.32 -14.08 6.50
C GLU A 154 3.25 -13.30 7.24
N VAL A 155 2.00 -13.77 7.17
CA VAL A 155 0.92 -13.22 7.99
C VAL A 155 1.19 -13.60 9.44
N MET A 156 1.41 -12.61 10.30
CA MET A 156 1.55 -12.87 11.73
C MET A 156 0.18 -13.05 12.38
N LEU A 157 -0.01 -14.18 13.06
CA LEU A 157 -1.20 -14.45 13.87
C LEU A 157 -0.78 -14.63 15.32
N ASN A 158 -1.34 -13.78 16.20
CA ASN A 158 -1.24 -13.98 17.63
C ASN A 158 -2.40 -14.86 18.07
N VAL A 159 -2.11 -16.02 18.64
CA VAL A 159 -3.07 -17.07 18.96
C VAL A 159 -3.15 -17.25 20.48
N CYS A 160 -4.37 -17.25 21.00
CA CYS A 160 -4.66 -17.41 22.42
C CYS A 160 -5.82 -18.40 22.59
N SER A 161 -5.72 -19.33 23.55
CA SER A 161 -6.84 -20.17 23.95
C SER A 161 -6.95 -20.20 25.47
N MET A 162 -8.15 -20.00 25.99
CA MET A 162 -8.40 -20.09 27.43
C MET A 162 -8.73 -21.53 27.90
N SER A 163 -8.95 -22.46 26.97
CA SER A 163 -9.28 -23.85 27.26
C SER A 163 -8.61 -24.82 26.28
N SER A 164 -8.46 -26.06 26.72
CA SER A 164 -8.10 -27.19 25.86
C SER A 164 -9.25 -27.62 24.95
N ASP A 165 -10.50 -27.35 25.34
CA ASP A 165 -11.70 -27.88 24.69
C ASP A 165 -12.37 -26.85 23.77
N PHE A 166 -11.55 -26.12 23.01
CA PHE A 166 -12.06 -25.15 22.06
C PHE A 166 -12.85 -25.87 20.94
N CYS A 167 -13.92 -25.22 20.50
CA CYS A 167 -14.72 -25.64 19.35
C CYS A 167 -15.02 -24.50 18.36
N GLU A 168 -14.55 -23.28 18.68
CA GLU A 168 -14.77 -22.09 17.87
C GLU A 168 -13.47 -21.28 17.71
N VAL A 169 -13.40 -20.46 16.66
CA VAL A 169 -12.30 -19.54 16.39
C VAL A 169 -12.86 -18.13 16.22
N LEU A 170 -12.27 -17.17 16.92
CA LEU A 170 -12.63 -15.75 16.86
C LEU A 170 -11.45 -14.93 16.35
N PHE A 171 -11.56 -14.43 15.12
CA PHE A 171 -10.63 -13.44 14.58
C PHE A 171 -10.99 -12.05 15.11
N ILE A 172 -10.01 -11.34 15.66
CA ILE A 172 -10.13 -9.97 16.16
C ILE A 172 -9.20 -9.07 15.36
N GLU A 173 -9.75 -8.01 14.77
CA GLU A 173 -8.99 -7.01 13.99
C GLU A 173 -8.19 -6.07 14.88
N ASN A 174 -8.81 -5.53 15.92
CA ASN A 174 -8.27 -4.46 16.74
C ASN A 174 -7.39 -5.03 17.87
N TYR A 175 -6.18 -4.50 18.01
CA TYR A 175 -5.23 -5.00 19.01
C TYR A 175 -5.71 -4.80 20.45
N ASP A 176 -6.29 -3.64 20.77
CA ASP A 176 -6.78 -3.35 22.11
C ASP A 176 -7.96 -4.27 22.45
N THR A 177 -8.84 -4.49 21.48
CA THR A 177 -9.93 -5.47 21.62
C THR A 177 -9.38 -6.87 21.86
N TYR A 178 -8.32 -7.27 21.16
CA TYR A 178 -7.67 -8.55 21.40
C TYR A 178 -7.14 -8.66 22.83
N VAL A 179 -6.41 -7.64 23.31
CA VAL A 179 -5.87 -7.61 24.68
C VAL A 179 -6.98 -7.72 25.74
N ASP A 180 -8.12 -7.06 25.51
CA ASP A 180 -9.27 -7.16 26.41
C ASP A 180 -9.92 -8.54 26.38
N TYR A 181 -10.00 -9.15 25.20
CA TYR A 181 -10.72 -10.41 25.00
C TYR A 181 -9.94 -11.63 25.48
N ILE A 182 -8.60 -11.62 25.45
CA ILE A 182 -7.80 -12.78 25.87
C ILE A 182 -7.93 -13.15 27.35
N ASN A 183 -8.58 -12.33 28.19
CA ASN A 183 -8.84 -12.63 29.60
C ASN A 183 -10.34 -12.55 29.97
N LYS A 184 -11.23 -12.43 28.98
CA LYS A 184 -12.66 -12.26 29.19
C LYS A 184 -13.34 -13.61 29.46
N LYS A 185 -14.03 -13.73 30.60
CA LYS A 185 -14.86 -14.89 30.95
C LYS A 185 -15.94 -15.14 29.89
N GLY A 186 -16.28 -16.41 29.65
CA GLY A 186 -17.30 -16.82 28.68
C GLY A 186 -16.76 -17.02 27.26
N LEU A 187 -15.45 -16.84 27.05
CA LEU A 187 -14.79 -17.08 25.77
C LEU A 187 -13.94 -18.37 25.76
N GLU A 188 -14.13 -19.25 26.74
CA GLU A 188 -13.32 -20.45 26.92
C GLU A 188 -13.41 -21.43 25.74
N LYS A 189 -14.53 -21.40 25.01
CA LYS A 189 -14.74 -22.21 23.80
C LYS A 189 -14.00 -21.72 22.56
N TYR A 190 -13.41 -20.51 22.59
CA TYR A 190 -12.76 -19.90 21.43
C TYR A 190 -11.24 -20.03 21.48
N ILE A 191 -10.65 -20.27 20.31
CA ILE A 191 -9.31 -19.75 20.00
C ILE A 191 -9.46 -18.32 19.50
N ILE A 192 -8.84 -17.38 20.20
CA ILE A 192 -8.84 -15.95 19.86
C ILE A 192 -7.58 -15.65 19.05
N ILE A 193 -7.77 -15.07 17.87
CA ILE A 193 -6.71 -14.76 16.92
C ILE A 193 -6.69 -13.26 16.65
N TYR A 194 -5.56 -12.60 16.90
CA TYR A 194 -5.30 -11.28 16.35
C TYR A 194 -4.38 -11.35 15.14
N SER A 195 -4.83 -10.79 14.03
CA SER A 195 -4.05 -10.68 12.81
C SER A 195 -3.49 -9.27 12.66
N ALA A 196 -2.21 -9.09 12.99
CA ALA A 196 -1.56 -7.78 12.95
C ALA A 196 -1.50 -7.23 11.52
N GLY A 197 -2.34 -6.23 11.22
CA GLY A 197 -2.32 -5.54 9.92
C GLY A 197 -2.80 -6.42 8.76
N PHE A 198 -3.87 -7.19 8.98
CA PHE A 198 -4.49 -8.01 7.94
C PHE A 198 -4.77 -7.16 6.69
N SER A 199 -4.07 -7.48 5.61
CA SER A 199 -4.17 -6.80 4.32
C SER A 199 -4.36 -7.83 3.21
N THR A 200 -4.46 -7.38 1.96
CA THR A 200 -4.65 -8.18 0.73
C THR A 200 -3.60 -9.29 0.49
N SER A 201 -2.68 -9.55 1.42
CA SER A 201 -1.74 -10.68 1.47
C SER A 201 -2.31 -11.92 2.20
N SER A 202 -3.54 -11.84 2.70
CA SER A 202 -4.22 -12.83 3.54
C SER A 202 -4.49 -14.19 2.90
N LEU A 203 -4.37 -14.33 1.57
CA LEU A 203 -4.64 -15.60 0.87
C LEU A 203 -3.80 -16.78 1.39
N ARG A 204 -2.67 -16.50 2.03
CA ARG A 204 -1.72 -17.50 2.52
C ARG A 204 -1.90 -17.84 4.01
N ILE A 205 -2.92 -17.32 4.70
CA ILE A 205 -3.15 -17.61 6.14
C ILE A 205 -3.35 -19.11 6.42
N ARG A 206 -3.83 -19.86 5.42
CA ARG A 206 -4.04 -21.32 5.49
C ARG A 206 -2.86 -22.12 4.93
N GLU A 207 -1.72 -21.48 4.68
CA GLU A 207 -0.49 -22.12 4.21
C GLU A 207 0.58 -22.12 5.32
N LYS A 208 1.24 -23.26 5.57
CA LYS A 208 2.31 -23.38 6.57
C LYS A 208 3.46 -22.39 6.40
N LYS A 209 3.77 -22.00 5.16
CA LYS A 209 4.82 -21.01 4.82
C LYS A 209 4.26 -19.60 4.59
N GLY A 210 2.95 -19.44 4.78
CA GLY A 210 2.22 -18.21 4.54
C GLY A 210 1.91 -17.42 5.79
N CYS A 211 1.93 -18.08 6.95
CA CYS A 211 1.72 -17.46 8.25
C CYS A 211 2.76 -17.87 9.30
N SER A 212 3.00 -16.97 10.26
CA SER A 212 3.76 -17.20 11.48
C SER A 212 2.80 -17.17 12.66
N LEU A 213 2.73 -18.27 13.41
CA LEU A 213 1.89 -18.39 14.60
C LEU A 213 2.68 -18.01 15.85
N HIS A 214 2.09 -17.13 16.66
CA HIS A 214 2.65 -16.67 17.92
C HIS A 214 1.65 -16.96 19.05
N TYR A 215 1.93 -18.00 19.84
CA TYR A 215 1.07 -18.40 20.94
C TYR A 215 1.30 -17.53 22.18
N SER A 216 0.21 -17.10 22.83
CA SER A 216 0.26 -16.41 24.13
C SER A 216 0.94 -17.28 25.19
N ASN A 217 1.79 -16.68 26.02
CA ASN A 217 2.45 -17.38 27.12
C ASN A 217 1.51 -17.60 28.32
N GLN A 218 0.50 -16.74 28.50
CA GLN A 218 -0.41 -16.82 29.65
C GLN A 218 -1.55 -17.82 29.43
N ASN A 219 -1.96 -17.99 28.17
CA ASN A 219 -3.11 -18.80 27.75
C ASN A 219 -2.67 -19.69 26.59
N LYS A 220 -1.67 -20.53 26.88
CA LYS A 220 -0.98 -21.35 25.90
C LYS A 220 -1.81 -22.60 25.62
N LEU A 221 -2.03 -22.87 24.33
CA LEU A 221 -2.50 -24.17 23.88
C LEU A 221 -1.47 -25.24 24.27
N ASP A 222 -1.92 -26.34 24.85
CA ASP A 222 -1.07 -27.52 24.99
C ASP A 222 -0.63 -28.03 23.59
N GLU A 223 0.34 -28.92 23.55
CA GLU A 223 0.91 -29.41 22.30
C GLU A 223 -0.14 -30.09 21.41
N LYS A 224 -1.02 -30.89 22.01
CA LYS A 224 -2.10 -31.61 21.29
C LYS A 224 -3.07 -30.63 20.63
N ASN A 225 -3.48 -29.59 21.36
CA ASN A 225 -4.43 -28.60 20.89
C ASN A 225 -3.80 -27.61 19.91
N SER A 226 -2.51 -27.30 20.07
CA SER A 226 -1.74 -26.56 19.07
C SER A 226 -1.70 -27.32 17.74
N MET A 227 -1.39 -28.63 17.78
CA MET A 227 -1.40 -29.48 16.58
C MET A 227 -2.79 -29.59 15.96
N ARG A 228 -3.85 -29.74 16.76
CA ARG A 228 -5.24 -29.76 16.29
C ARG A 228 -5.60 -28.45 15.58
N PHE A 229 -5.32 -27.31 16.20
CA PHE A 229 -5.56 -25.99 15.61
C PHE A 229 -4.78 -25.79 14.32
N GLU A 230 -3.49 -26.12 14.29
CA GLU A 230 -2.65 -26.00 13.10
C GLU A 230 -3.14 -26.90 11.96
N SER A 231 -3.51 -28.14 12.28
CA SER A 231 -4.06 -29.09 11.30
C SER A 231 -5.35 -28.56 10.67
N TRP A 232 -6.24 -27.98 11.47
CA TRP A 232 -7.44 -27.30 10.98
C TRP A 232 -7.11 -26.06 10.13
N LEU A 233 -6.23 -25.19 10.62
CA LEU A 233 -5.86 -23.94 9.95
C LEU A 233 -5.29 -24.22 8.56
N TYR A 234 -4.39 -25.21 8.47
CA TYR A 234 -3.69 -25.59 7.25
C TYR A 234 -4.45 -26.56 6.34
N LYS A 235 -5.73 -26.84 6.62
CA LYS A 235 -6.58 -27.77 5.84
C LYS A 235 -6.02 -29.21 5.82
N GLU A 236 -5.34 -29.62 6.88
CA GLU A 236 -4.84 -30.99 7.08
C GLU A 236 -5.84 -31.84 7.89
N SER A 237 -6.85 -31.22 8.51
CA SER A 237 -8.01 -31.90 9.09
C SER A 237 -9.31 -31.44 8.43
N ASN A 238 -10.34 -32.30 8.51
CA ASN A 238 -11.72 -32.00 8.09
C ASN A 238 -12.60 -31.60 9.29
N GLU A 239 -11.99 -31.11 10.35
CA GLU A 239 -12.73 -30.69 11.53
C GLU A 239 -13.56 -29.44 11.23
N ASP A 240 -14.83 -29.48 11.59
CA ASP A 240 -15.74 -28.35 11.41
C ASP A 240 -15.70 -27.45 12.65
N ILE A 241 -14.90 -26.40 12.58
CA ILE A 241 -14.73 -25.42 13.64
C ILE A 241 -15.44 -24.14 13.23
N SER A 242 -16.38 -23.67 14.05
CA SER A 242 -17.12 -22.44 13.77
C SER A 242 -16.20 -21.23 13.85
N ILE A 243 -16.36 -20.29 12.91
CA ILE A 243 -15.44 -19.17 12.74
C ILE A 243 -16.22 -17.87 12.80
N SER A 244 -15.78 -16.97 13.66
CA SER A 244 -16.33 -15.64 13.80
C SER A 244 -15.25 -14.57 13.58
N PHE A 245 -15.66 -13.40 13.11
CA PHE A 245 -14.82 -12.21 12.96
C PHE A 245 -15.40 -11.03 13.75
N PHE A 246 -14.56 -10.36 14.52
CA PHE A 246 -14.87 -9.13 15.23
C PHE A 246 -13.89 -8.03 14.84
N GLY A 247 -14.42 -6.95 14.26
CA GLY A 247 -13.66 -5.79 13.82
C GLY A 247 -14.50 -4.53 13.92
N ASP A 248 -13.92 -3.42 13.49
CA ASP A 248 -14.58 -2.12 13.57
C ASP A 248 -15.81 -2.07 12.64
N PHE A 249 -16.85 -1.35 13.07
CA PHE A 249 -18.05 -1.18 12.26
C PHE A 249 -17.88 -0.08 11.19
N ASP A 250 -16.92 -0.29 10.29
CA ASP A 250 -16.67 0.58 9.13
C ASP A 250 -16.29 -0.19 7.85
N PHE A 251 -16.08 0.53 6.75
CA PHE A 251 -15.75 -0.06 5.46
C PHE A 251 -14.46 -0.88 5.47
N SER A 252 -13.48 -0.54 6.31
CA SER A 252 -12.22 -1.27 6.42
C SER A 252 -12.45 -2.61 7.10
N GLY A 253 -13.17 -2.63 8.23
CA GLY A 253 -13.55 -3.85 8.92
C GLY A 253 -14.36 -4.80 8.03
N ILE A 254 -15.32 -4.27 7.26
CA ILE A 254 -16.10 -5.06 6.29
C ILE A 254 -15.21 -5.61 5.17
N SER A 255 -14.24 -4.84 4.67
CA SER A 255 -13.28 -5.30 3.66
C SER A 255 -12.40 -6.45 4.17
N ILE A 256 -12.01 -6.41 5.44
CA ILE A 256 -11.26 -7.48 6.10
C ILE A 256 -12.13 -8.73 6.22
N PHE A 257 -13.35 -8.59 6.71
CA PHE A 257 -14.33 -9.70 6.78
C PHE A 257 -14.51 -10.38 5.42
N ASN A 258 -14.73 -9.62 4.35
CA ASN A 258 -14.89 -10.16 3.00
C ASN A 258 -13.64 -10.90 2.51
N SER A 259 -12.46 -10.38 2.87
CA SER A 259 -11.19 -11.02 2.53
C SER A 259 -10.99 -12.34 3.30
N LEU A 260 -11.39 -12.40 4.58
CA LEU A 260 -11.40 -13.64 5.37
C LEU A 260 -12.41 -14.65 4.82
N ARG A 261 -13.58 -14.18 4.37
CA ARG A 261 -14.63 -15.04 3.81
C ARG A 261 -14.20 -15.81 2.56
N ASN A 262 -13.31 -15.24 1.75
CA ASN A 262 -12.70 -15.96 0.63
C ASN A 262 -11.85 -17.17 1.07
N LEU A 263 -11.37 -17.18 2.32
CA LEU A 263 -10.50 -18.23 2.88
C LEU A 263 -11.25 -19.18 3.82
N PHE A 264 -12.30 -18.64 4.44
CA PHE A 264 -13.19 -19.28 5.39
C PHE A 264 -14.63 -18.98 4.95
N PRO A 265 -15.19 -19.72 3.98
CA PRO A 265 -16.51 -19.41 3.41
C PRO A 265 -17.64 -19.31 4.45
N GLU A 266 -17.54 -20.11 5.51
CA GLU A 266 -18.50 -20.20 6.62
C GLU A 266 -18.26 -19.14 7.73
N ILE A 267 -17.30 -18.24 7.57
CA ILE A 267 -17.04 -17.22 8.60
C ILE A 267 -18.23 -16.28 8.76
N VAL A 268 -18.63 -16.03 10.00
CA VAL A 268 -19.69 -15.10 10.37
C VAL A 268 -19.14 -13.90 11.12
N MET A 269 -19.93 -12.83 11.22
CA MET A 269 -19.62 -11.72 12.12
C MET A 269 -19.92 -12.14 13.57
N TYR A 270 -19.05 -11.75 14.50
CA TYR A 270 -19.18 -12.07 15.92
C TYR A 270 -20.36 -11.32 16.54
N ARG A 271 -21.50 -12.01 16.59
CA ARG A 271 -22.80 -11.43 16.95
C ARG A 271 -22.77 -10.63 18.24
N ASP A 272 -22.26 -11.20 19.33
CA ASP A 272 -22.29 -10.53 20.65
C ASP A 272 -21.53 -9.20 20.66
N GLY A 273 -20.43 -9.12 19.89
CA GLY A 273 -19.65 -7.89 19.74
C GLY A 273 -20.39 -6.83 18.93
N TYR A 274 -20.99 -7.21 17.80
CA TYR A 274 -21.78 -6.28 16.98
C TYR A 274 -23.08 -5.84 17.67
N ASP A 275 -23.77 -6.75 18.36
CA ASP A 275 -24.97 -6.43 19.15
C ASP A 275 -24.64 -5.46 20.29
N PHE A 276 -23.43 -5.53 20.86
CA PHE A 276 -22.93 -4.53 21.80
C PHE A 276 -22.69 -3.17 21.11
N MET A 277 -21.96 -3.13 19.99
CA MET A 277 -21.70 -1.87 19.27
C MET A 277 -22.99 -1.19 18.78
N LEU A 278 -23.96 -1.96 18.29
CA LEU A 278 -25.26 -1.43 17.88
C LEU A 278 -26.02 -0.79 19.05
N ARG A 279 -25.96 -1.40 20.24
CA ARG A 279 -26.55 -0.79 21.45
C ARG A 279 -25.86 0.52 21.82
N GLU A 280 -24.54 0.60 21.75
CA GLU A 280 -23.80 1.83 22.03
C GLU A 280 -24.13 2.95 21.02
N VAL A 281 -24.30 2.61 19.74
CA VAL A 281 -24.76 3.55 18.70
C VAL A 281 -26.19 4.02 19.01
N HIS A 282 -27.10 3.10 19.35
CA HIS A 282 -28.48 3.44 19.72
C HIS A 282 -28.57 4.32 20.97
N ASN A 283 -27.64 4.17 21.90
CA ASN A 283 -27.56 4.96 23.13
C ASN A 283 -26.84 6.32 22.93
N ALA A 284 -26.49 6.69 21.69
CA ALA A 284 -25.73 7.90 21.35
C ALA A 284 -24.36 8.01 22.04
N ASN A 285 -23.76 6.87 22.41
CA ASN A 285 -22.39 6.82 22.95
C ASN A 285 -21.32 6.76 21.85
N SER A 286 -21.73 6.74 20.57
CA SER A 286 -20.83 6.78 19.42
C SER A 286 -20.41 8.20 19.07
N HIS A 287 -19.13 8.40 18.71
CA HIS A 287 -18.66 9.67 18.18
C HIS A 287 -19.39 10.06 16.89
N LEU A 288 -19.81 11.31 16.79
CA LEU A 288 -20.32 11.87 15.53
C LEU A 288 -19.20 11.80 14.45
N PRO A 289 -19.54 11.64 13.16
CA PRO A 289 -18.56 11.61 12.06
C PRO A 289 -17.59 12.81 12.06
N GLU A 290 -18.09 13.96 12.49
CA GLU A 290 -17.37 15.23 12.67
C GLU A 290 -16.26 15.14 13.73
N MET A 291 -16.45 14.32 14.77
CA MET A 291 -15.48 14.13 15.85
C MET A 291 -14.41 13.07 15.50
N ALA A 292 -14.65 12.27 14.45
CA ALA A 292 -13.78 11.16 14.05
C ALA A 292 -12.91 11.46 12.80
N SER A 293 -12.88 12.72 12.31
CA SER A 293 -12.22 13.07 11.03
C SER A 293 -12.72 12.22 9.84
N LYS A 294 -13.99 11.75 9.89
CA LYS A 294 -14.62 10.88 8.88
C LYS A 294 -15.63 11.67 8.00
N GLU A 295 -15.42 12.98 7.85
CA GLU A 295 -16.32 13.92 7.14
C GLU A 295 -16.62 13.55 5.67
N ASN A 296 -15.79 12.72 5.04
CA ASN A 296 -15.95 12.29 3.64
C ASN A 296 -16.78 11.01 3.46
N GLN A 297 -17.32 10.42 4.54
CA GLN A 297 -18.18 9.25 4.41
C GLN A 297 -19.58 9.70 3.93
N LYS A 298 -19.89 9.41 2.66
CA LYS A 298 -21.21 9.66 2.09
C LYS A 298 -22.24 8.77 2.79
N ILE A 299 -23.29 9.39 3.32
CA ILE A 299 -24.51 8.68 3.72
C ILE A 299 -25.09 8.05 2.46
N LEU A 300 -25.14 6.72 2.41
CA LEU A 300 -25.93 6.01 1.42
C LEU A 300 -27.41 6.24 1.75
N LYS A 301 -28.12 6.89 0.82
CA LYS A 301 -29.59 7.00 0.84
C LYS A 301 -30.20 5.72 0.32
#